data_AF-A0A4U3M1C9-F1
#
_entry.id   AF-A0A4U3M1C9-F1
#
_cell.length_a   1.000
_cell.length_b   1.000
_cell.length_c   1.000
_cell.angle_alpha   90.00
_cell.angle_beta   90.00
_cell.angle_gamma   90.00
#
_symmetry.space_group_name_H-M   'P 1'
#
loop_
_entity.id
_entity.type
_entity.pdbx_description
1 polymer ?
#
loop_
_entity_poly.entity_id
_entity_poly.type
_entity_poly.pdbx_seq_one_letter_code
_entity_poly.pdbx_strand_id
1 'polypeptide(L)'
;MTDAALPEAWQRAELPELPAGAASVDDFARTIYGRTPTGGHVTDVVLRSREEGELAHRLRHRATISCPLGDLELDTLLHLPVGTTPAPVIVALNFTGNDQTIDGDQAQRWPYAAIAAAGYAVLTVDYRQIEPDDPAPTTPGVRALFPAEAGSWGAVGAWAWGMSRCLDIAAAIDGLTTAGAVALGHSRLGKAALWAGAQDERFVLTVSNDSGCCGASLFRHPGGEDIAAITSRFPHWFVPSLSAYAGLEKSLPIDQHQLLACIAPRRVYVASAEDDAWADPIGEYLAVVAATPAFEGGGIGYHVRAGGHDLLEEDWRHALTFAQR
;
A
#
# COMPACT_ATOMS: atom_id res chain seq x y z
N MET A 1 10.06 6.17 -18.33
CA MET A 1 9.87 7.50 -17.73
C MET A 1 8.79 8.22 -18.54
N THR A 2 7.81 8.85 -17.91
CA THR A 2 6.89 9.76 -18.61
C THR A 2 7.65 11.07 -18.92
N ASP A 3 7.45 11.62 -20.12
CA ASP A 3 8.31 12.67 -20.74
C ASP A 3 8.26 14.07 -20.08
N ALA A 4 7.66 14.21 -18.90
CA ALA A 4 7.76 15.46 -18.14
C ALA A 4 9.08 15.46 -17.36
N ALA A 5 9.92 16.48 -17.58
CA ALA A 5 11.11 16.68 -16.78
C ALA A 5 10.69 16.90 -15.32
N LEU A 6 11.34 16.20 -14.38
CA LEU A 6 11.13 16.41 -12.94
C LEU A 6 11.38 17.88 -12.57
N PRO A 7 10.73 18.42 -11.52
CA PRO A 7 11.01 19.78 -11.06
C PRO A 7 12.48 19.97 -10.70
N GLU A 8 12.98 21.21 -10.78
CA GLU A 8 14.41 21.53 -10.61
C GLU A 8 14.99 21.04 -9.27
N ALA A 9 14.19 21.05 -8.20
CA ALA A 9 14.61 20.58 -6.89
C ALA A 9 14.95 19.08 -6.87
N TRP A 10 14.24 18.25 -7.64
CA TRP A 10 14.51 16.81 -7.77
C TRP A 10 15.79 16.57 -8.56
N GLN A 11 16.01 17.33 -9.64
CA GLN A 11 17.19 17.19 -10.49
C GLN A 11 18.48 17.54 -9.75
N ARG A 12 18.40 18.43 -8.75
CA ARG A 12 19.52 18.86 -7.90
C ARG A 12 19.68 18.05 -6.62
N ALA A 13 18.75 17.15 -6.31
CA ALA A 13 18.78 16.39 -5.08
C ALA A 13 19.92 15.37 -5.10
N GLU A 14 20.65 15.27 -4.00
CA GLU A 14 21.76 14.33 -3.83
C GLU A 14 21.39 13.26 -2.82
N LEU A 15 21.82 12.02 -3.06
CA LEU A 15 21.62 10.93 -2.12
C LEU A 15 22.36 11.23 -0.81
N PRO A 16 21.69 11.10 0.36
CA PRO A 16 22.38 11.11 1.64
C PRO A 16 23.28 9.86 1.77
N GLU A 17 24.11 9.81 2.80
CA GLU A 17 24.83 8.59 3.16
C GLU A 17 23.84 7.49 3.55
N LEU A 18 23.74 6.43 2.75
CA LEU A 18 22.79 5.33 2.97
C LEU A 18 23.42 4.16 3.74
N PRO A 19 22.63 3.36 4.49
CA PRO A 19 23.15 2.19 5.17
C PRO A 19 23.67 1.17 4.15
N ALA A 20 24.80 0.54 4.46
CA ALA A 20 25.32 -0.57 3.68
C ALA A 20 24.52 -1.85 3.98
N GLY A 21 24.41 -2.74 2.99
CA GLY A 21 23.80 -4.07 3.15
C GLY A 21 22.68 -4.34 2.16
N ALA A 22 22.38 -5.62 1.98
CA ALA A 22 21.30 -6.06 1.10
C ALA A 22 19.92 -5.75 1.71
N ALA A 23 18.94 -5.56 0.84
CA ALA A 23 17.54 -5.47 1.23
C ALA A 23 17.08 -6.78 1.91
N SER A 24 16.32 -6.65 2.99
CA SER A 24 15.92 -7.77 3.84
C SER A 24 14.55 -7.51 4.45
N VAL A 25 13.54 -8.24 3.97
CA VAL A 25 12.16 -8.22 4.53
C VAL A 25 12.19 -8.46 6.03
N ASP A 26 13.08 -9.35 6.47
CA ASP A 26 13.29 -9.74 7.85
C ASP A 26 13.77 -8.59 8.76
N ASP A 27 14.62 -7.70 8.25
CA ASP A 27 15.07 -6.52 8.99
C ASP A 27 13.96 -5.48 9.10
N PHE A 28 13.17 -5.27 8.05
CA PHE A 28 11.98 -4.41 8.09
C PHE A 28 10.89 -4.94 9.04
N ALA A 29 10.67 -6.26 9.06
CA ALA A 29 9.76 -6.91 10.00
C ALA A 29 10.23 -6.72 11.45
N ARG A 30 11.54 -6.85 11.73
CA ARG A 30 12.08 -6.66 13.09
C ARG A 30 12.06 -5.20 13.54
N THR A 31 12.26 -4.26 12.62
CA THR A 31 12.60 -2.87 12.98
C THR A 31 11.42 -1.92 12.84
N ILE A 32 10.52 -2.14 11.86
CA ILE A 32 9.46 -1.19 11.50
C ILE A 32 8.07 -1.83 11.60
N TYR A 33 7.74 -2.78 10.73
CA TYR A 33 6.33 -3.16 10.50
C TYR A 33 5.86 -4.32 11.38
N GLY A 34 6.80 -5.17 11.80
CA GLY A 34 6.50 -6.40 12.50
C GLY A 34 6.47 -7.62 11.62
N ARG A 35 6.55 -8.79 12.25
CA ARG A 35 6.37 -10.06 11.56
C ARG A 35 4.88 -10.30 11.36
N THR A 36 4.47 -10.37 10.10
CA THR A 36 3.13 -10.82 9.73
C THR A 36 2.92 -12.25 10.24
N PRO A 37 1.83 -12.55 10.97
CA PRO A 37 1.56 -13.87 11.49
C PRO A 37 1.28 -14.86 10.36
N THR A 38 1.57 -16.12 10.62
CA THR A 38 1.09 -17.22 9.79
C THR A 38 -0.37 -17.51 10.12
N GLY A 39 -1.21 -17.73 9.11
CA GLY A 39 -2.63 -18.04 9.28
C GLY A 39 -3.55 -16.91 8.81
N GLY A 40 -4.85 -17.09 9.05
CA GLY A 40 -5.87 -16.27 8.40
C GLY A 40 -6.18 -16.79 7.01
N HIS A 41 -7.20 -17.63 6.87
CA HIS A 41 -7.59 -18.20 5.59
C HIS A 41 -9.02 -17.81 5.26
N VAL A 42 -9.26 -17.42 4.01
CA VAL A 42 -10.60 -17.13 3.52
C VAL A 42 -11.39 -18.45 3.54
N THR A 43 -12.49 -18.47 4.28
CA THR A 43 -13.38 -19.64 4.42
C THR A 43 -14.66 -19.48 3.62
N ASP A 44 -15.14 -18.25 3.44
CA ASP A 44 -16.35 -17.96 2.69
C ASP A 44 -16.26 -16.59 2.00
N VAL A 45 -16.88 -16.48 0.82
CA VAL A 45 -17.04 -15.23 0.05
C VAL A 45 -18.44 -15.21 -0.53
N VAL A 46 -19.35 -14.52 0.16
CA VAL A 46 -20.78 -14.49 -0.18
C VAL A 46 -21.11 -13.22 -0.95
N LEU A 47 -21.56 -13.35 -2.19
CA LEU A 47 -22.13 -12.23 -2.95
C LEU A 47 -23.40 -11.72 -2.25
N ARG A 48 -23.40 -10.44 -1.89
CA ARG A 48 -24.50 -9.75 -1.20
C ARG A 48 -25.35 -8.95 -2.16
N SER A 49 -24.71 -8.28 -3.12
CA SER A 49 -25.40 -7.52 -4.16
C SER A 49 -24.54 -7.44 -5.42
N ARG A 50 -25.23 -7.32 -6.56
CA ARG A 50 -24.63 -7.08 -7.86
C ARG A 50 -25.44 -6.02 -8.59
N GLU A 51 -24.76 -5.01 -9.08
CA GLU A 51 -25.30 -3.92 -9.85
C GLU A 51 -24.61 -3.91 -11.21
N GLU A 52 -25.39 -4.03 -12.27
CA GLU A 52 -24.89 -4.01 -13.64
C GLU A 52 -24.59 -2.57 -14.04
N GLY A 53 -23.40 -2.33 -14.60
CA GLY A 53 -23.01 -1.04 -15.17
C GLY A 53 -22.48 -1.20 -16.59
N GLU A 54 -22.41 -0.10 -17.34
CA GLU A 54 -21.95 -0.13 -18.75
C GLU A 54 -20.44 -0.39 -18.86
N LEU A 55 -19.64 0.18 -17.95
CA LEU A 55 -18.17 0.03 -17.93
C LEU A 55 -17.69 -0.99 -16.91
N ALA A 56 -18.35 -1.08 -15.76
CA ALA A 56 -18.01 -2.03 -14.71
C ALA A 56 -19.27 -2.48 -13.97
N HIS A 57 -19.32 -3.77 -13.63
CA HIS A 57 -20.27 -4.31 -12.67
C HIS A 57 -19.79 -4.00 -11.26
N ARG A 58 -20.68 -3.52 -10.40
CA ARG A 58 -20.40 -3.29 -8.98
C ARG A 58 -20.93 -4.45 -8.16
N LEU A 59 -20.03 -5.16 -7.49
CA LEU A 59 -20.35 -6.31 -6.66
C LEU A 59 -19.96 -6.03 -5.21
N ARG A 60 -20.80 -6.47 -4.28
CA ARG A 60 -20.49 -6.45 -2.85
C ARG A 60 -20.46 -7.85 -2.32
N HIS A 61 -19.40 -8.19 -1.59
CA HIS A 61 -19.29 -9.48 -0.93
C HIS A 61 -19.12 -9.30 0.56
N ARG A 62 -19.57 -10.29 1.32
CA ARG A 62 -19.06 -10.53 2.67
C ARG A 62 -18.05 -11.65 2.58
N ALA A 63 -16.82 -11.39 2.99
CA ALA A 63 -15.79 -12.40 3.10
C ALA A 63 -15.54 -12.72 4.57
N THR A 64 -15.36 -14.00 4.88
CA THR A 64 -15.01 -14.49 6.21
C THR A 64 -13.60 -15.05 6.17
N ILE A 65 -12.73 -14.57 7.06
CA ILE A 65 -11.35 -15.01 7.19
C ILE A 65 -11.18 -15.66 8.56
N SER A 66 -10.94 -16.95 8.59
CA SER A 66 -10.77 -17.68 9.84
C SER A 66 -9.36 -17.51 10.40
N CYS A 67 -9.29 -16.98 11.62
CA CYS A 67 -8.08 -16.68 12.38
C CYS A 67 -8.02 -17.53 13.66
N PRO A 68 -6.87 -17.60 14.36
CA PRO A 68 -6.70 -18.50 15.51
C PRO A 68 -7.72 -18.36 16.64
N LEU A 69 -8.17 -17.13 16.96
CA LEU A 69 -9.15 -16.88 18.03
C LEU A 69 -10.56 -16.57 17.54
N GLY A 70 -10.83 -16.63 16.24
CA GLY A 70 -12.14 -16.32 15.67
C GLY A 70 -12.06 -15.84 14.24
N ASP A 71 -13.19 -15.43 13.70
CA ASP A 71 -13.28 -15.00 12.31
C ASP A 71 -13.24 -13.47 12.21
N LEU A 72 -12.59 -12.99 11.15
CA LEU A 72 -12.66 -11.62 10.69
C LEU A 72 -13.62 -11.56 9.50
N GLU A 73 -14.67 -10.74 9.60
CA GLU A 73 -15.56 -10.47 8.46
C GLU A 73 -15.17 -9.16 7.80
N LEU A 74 -15.08 -9.17 6.46
CA LEU A 74 -14.83 -7.99 5.64
C LEU A 74 -15.99 -7.81 4.66
N ASP A 75 -16.59 -6.63 4.64
CA ASP A 75 -17.49 -6.21 3.57
C ASP A 75 -16.62 -5.61 2.45
N THR A 76 -16.57 -6.28 1.30
CA THR A 76 -15.77 -5.89 0.14
C THR A 76 -16.62 -5.19 -0.92
N LEU A 77 -16.00 -4.27 -1.65
CA LEU A 77 -16.56 -3.64 -2.83
C LEU A 77 -15.64 -3.93 -4.03
N LEU A 78 -16.22 -4.54 -5.06
CA LEU A 78 -15.55 -4.89 -6.30
C LEU A 78 -16.18 -4.11 -7.46
N HIS A 79 -15.34 -3.44 -8.24
CA HIS A 79 -15.70 -2.96 -9.59
C HIS A 79 -15.03 -3.88 -10.61
N LEU A 80 -15.81 -4.71 -11.29
CA LEU A 80 -15.37 -5.67 -12.29
C LEU A 80 -15.60 -5.10 -13.70
N PRO A 81 -14.57 -4.90 -14.54
CA PRO A 81 -14.73 -4.33 -15.87
C PRO A 81 -15.61 -5.20 -16.77
N VAL A 82 -16.50 -4.56 -17.52
CA VAL A 82 -17.30 -5.23 -18.56
C VAL A 82 -16.38 -5.61 -19.72
N GLY A 83 -16.54 -6.84 -20.24
CA GLY A 83 -15.83 -7.29 -21.44
C GLY A 83 -14.38 -7.76 -21.22
N THR A 84 -13.86 -7.71 -19.99
CA THR A 84 -12.55 -8.29 -19.64
C THR A 84 -12.75 -9.46 -18.69
N THR A 85 -12.40 -10.68 -19.13
CA THR A 85 -12.52 -11.90 -18.30
C THR A 85 -11.45 -12.93 -18.69
N PRO A 86 -10.63 -13.42 -17.74
CA PRO A 86 -10.55 -12.94 -16.36
C PRO A 86 -9.87 -11.56 -16.29
N ALA A 87 -10.35 -10.67 -15.42
CA ALA A 87 -9.77 -9.35 -15.22
C ALA A 87 -8.68 -9.37 -14.12
N PRO A 88 -7.48 -8.80 -14.35
CA PRO A 88 -6.50 -8.61 -13.28
C PRO A 88 -7.05 -7.64 -12.22
N VAL A 89 -6.70 -7.87 -10.96
CA VAL A 89 -7.24 -7.12 -9.82
C VAL A 89 -6.23 -6.13 -9.24
N ILE A 90 -6.70 -4.91 -8.97
CA ILE A 90 -6.04 -3.94 -8.11
C ILE A 90 -6.67 -4.05 -6.73
N VAL A 91 -5.85 -4.38 -5.72
CA VAL A 91 -6.24 -4.35 -4.31
C VAL A 91 -5.83 -3.00 -3.73
N ALA A 92 -6.81 -2.23 -3.27
CA ALA A 92 -6.57 -0.93 -2.66
C ALA A 92 -7.53 -0.70 -1.49
N LEU A 93 -6.99 -0.40 -0.31
CA LEU A 93 -7.79 -0.10 0.88
C LEU A 93 -8.30 1.35 0.83
N ASN A 94 -9.48 1.62 1.40
CA ASN A 94 -10.06 2.96 1.49
C ASN A 94 -10.16 3.46 2.94
N PHE A 95 -10.26 4.79 3.12
CA PHE A 95 -10.17 5.46 4.42
C PHE A 95 -11.49 5.58 5.19
N THR A 96 -12.61 5.71 4.48
CA THR A 96 -13.87 6.22 5.06
C THR A 96 -15.08 5.32 4.82
N GLY A 97 -14.88 4.13 4.25
CA GLY A 97 -15.94 3.18 3.95
C GLY A 97 -16.15 3.01 2.45
N ASN A 98 -16.55 1.80 2.04
CA ASN A 98 -16.74 1.45 0.63
C ASN A 98 -17.74 2.37 -0.10
N ASP A 99 -18.78 2.87 0.56
CA ASP A 99 -19.77 3.75 -0.09
C ASP A 99 -19.21 5.13 -0.40
N GLN A 100 -18.22 5.58 0.39
CA GLN A 100 -17.59 6.88 0.22
C GLN A 100 -16.70 6.94 -1.02
N THR A 101 -16.28 5.79 -1.54
CA THR A 101 -15.49 5.69 -2.77
C THR A 101 -16.35 5.79 -4.03
N ILE A 102 -17.67 5.68 -3.91
CA ILE A 102 -18.60 5.71 -5.04
C ILE A 102 -19.20 7.10 -5.20
N ASP A 103 -19.97 7.55 -4.21
CA ASP A 103 -20.78 8.77 -4.28
C ASP A 103 -20.53 9.71 -3.08
N GLY A 104 -19.49 9.44 -2.29
CA GLY A 104 -19.13 10.23 -1.10
C GLY A 104 -17.87 11.07 -1.28
N ASP A 105 -17.32 11.53 -0.15
CA ASP A 105 -16.22 12.51 -0.12
C ASP A 105 -14.90 12.00 -0.72
N GLN A 106 -14.80 10.69 -0.98
CA GLN A 106 -13.61 10.08 -1.60
C GLN A 106 -13.81 9.73 -3.07
N ALA A 107 -15.00 9.91 -3.65
CA ALA A 107 -15.33 9.47 -5.02
C ALA A 107 -14.30 9.92 -6.07
N GLN A 108 -13.81 11.16 -5.95
CA GLN A 108 -12.79 11.71 -6.85
C GLN A 108 -11.44 10.95 -6.82
N ARG A 109 -11.15 10.21 -5.75
CA ARG A 109 -9.94 9.38 -5.62
C ARG A 109 -10.07 8.02 -6.29
N TRP A 110 -11.27 7.66 -6.74
CA TRP A 110 -11.60 6.33 -7.26
C TRP A 110 -12.22 6.44 -8.66
N PRO A 111 -11.40 6.69 -9.69
CA PRO A 111 -11.88 6.83 -11.07
C PRO A 111 -12.21 5.45 -11.67
N TYR A 112 -13.21 4.75 -11.11
CA TYR A 112 -13.55 3.37 -11.47
C TYR A 112 -13.81 3.19 -12.98
N ALA A 113 -14.39 4.19 -13.64
CA ALA A 113 -14.58 4.17 -15.09
C ALA A 113 -13.25 4.13 -15.86
N ALA A 114 -12.25 4.93 -15.46
CA ALA A 114 -10.94 4.94 -16.09
C ALA A 114 -10.17 3.64 -15.83
N ILE A 115 -10.29 3.09 -14.62
CA ILE A 115 -9.64 1.82 -14.24
C ILE A 115 -10.26 0.65 -15.01
N ALA A 116 -11.59 0.62 -15.13
CA ALA A 116 -12.29 -0.40 -15.90
C ALA A 116 -11.97 -0.32 -17.39
N ALA A 117 -11.87 0.89 -17.95
CA ALA A 117 -11.43 1.10 -19.33
C ALA A 117 -9.99 0.62 -19.59
N ALA A 118 -9.13 0.59 -18.56
CA ALA A 118 -7.80 0.01 -18.63
C ALA A 118 -7.78 -1.53 -18.47
N GLY A 119 -8.94 -2.17 -18.29
CA GLY A 119 -9.10 -3.62 -18.19
C GLY A 119 -8.86 -4.19 -16.78
N TYR A 120 -8.78 -3.35 -15.76
CA TYR A 120 -8.53 -3.79 -14.38
C TYR A 120 -9.81 -3.80 -13.55
N ALA A 121 -9.94 -4.81 -12.70
CA ALA A 121 -10.87 -4.79 -11.59
C ALA A 121 -10.26 -4.05 -10.40
N VAL A 122 -11.11 -3.48 -9.53
CA VAL A 122 -10.67 -2.89 -8.25
C VAL A 122 -11.44 -3.54 -7.12
N LEU A 123 -10.72 -4.17 -6.20
CA LEU A 123 -11.27 -4.68 -4.94
C LEU A 123 -10.81 -3.74 -3.82
N THR A 124 -11.78 -3.16 -3.11
CA THR A 124 -11.53 -2.26 -1.98
C THR A 124 -12.28 -2.69 -0.73
N VAL A 125 -11.68 -2.38 0.42
CA VAL A 125 -12.19 -2.60 1.77
C VAL A 125 -11.79 -1.38 2.61
N ASP A 126 -12.67 -0.96 3.50
CA ASP A 126 -12.32 0.01 4.55
C ASP A 126 -11.26 -0.59 5.46
N TYR A 127 -10.07 -0.01 5.48
CA TYR A 127 -8.93 -0.52 6.25
C TYR A 127 -9.22 -0.70 7.75
N ARG A 128 -10.18 0.05 8.29
CA ARG A 128 -10.59 -0.04 9.70
C ARG A 128 -11.33 -1.33 10.03
N GLN A 129 -11.90 -2.00 9.02
CA GLN A 129 -12.47 -3.34 9.20
C GLN A 129 -11.38 -4.40 9.44
N ILE A 130 -10.16 -4.17 8.95
CA ILE A 130 -9.01 -5.06 9.20
C ILE A 130 -8.42 -4.74 10.56
N GLU A 131 -8.00 -3.50 10.76
CA GLU A 131 -7.46 -3.01 12.03
C GLU A 131 -7.86 -1.54 12.20
N PRO A 132 -8.54 -1.16 13.29
CA PRO A 132 -8.87 0.23 13.57
C PRO A 132 -7.63 1.12 13.58
N ASP A 133 -7.75 2.31 13.02
CA ASP A 133 -6.70 3.33 13.12
C ASP A 133 -6.83 4.16 14.38
N ASP A 134 -6.73 3.47 15.52
CA ASP A 134 -6.88 4.00 16.86
C ASP A 134 -5.98 3.18 17.80
N PRO A 135 -5.15 3.81 18.66
CA PRO A 135 -4.35 3.07 19.63
C PRO A 135 -5.17 2.41 20.75
N ALA A 136 -6.42 2.81 20.97
CA ALA A 136 -7.30 2.27 22.00
C ALA A 136 -8.74 2.05 21.47
N PRO A 137 -8.92 1.21 20.44
CA PRO A 137 -10.21 1.05 19.80
C PRO A 137 -11.21 0.35 20.73
N THR A 138 -12.48 0.75 20.64
CA THR A 138 -13.57 0.10 21.40
C THR A 138 -13.83 -1.34 20.94
N THR A 139 -13.60 -1.62 19.66
CA THR A 139 -13.66 -2.97 19.07
C THR A 139 -12.29 -3.30 18.51
N PRO A 140 -11.63 -4.38 18.97
CA PRO A 140 -10.30 -4.72 18.50
C PRO A 140 -10.33 -5.20 17.04
N GLY A 141 -9.23 -4.96 16.32
CA GLY A 141 -9.04 -5.46 14.96
C GLY A 141 -8.39 -6.85 14.92
N VAL A 142 -7.94 -7.23 13.73
CA VAL A 142 -7.39 -8.55 13.43
C VAL A 142 -6.22 -8.93 14.34
N ARG A 143 -5.41 -7.96 14.81
CA ARG A 143 -4.26 -8.29 15.67
C ARG A 143 -4.68 -9.00 16.96
N ALA A 144 -5.89 -8.74 17.48
CA ALA A 144 -6.41 -9.44 18.65
C ALA A 144 -6.81 -10.90 18.37
N LEU A 145 -6.97 -11.29 17.11
CA LEU A 145 -7.28 -12.66 16.70
C LEU A 145 -6.02 -13.56 16.61
N PHE A 146 -4.82 -12.98 16.76
CA PHE A 146 -3.51 -13.63 16.70
C PHE A 146 -2.71 -13.43 18.00
N PRO A 147 -3.06 -14.13 19.09
CA PRO A 147 -2.51 -13.87 20.43
C PRO A 147 -1.04 -14.31 20.59
N ALA A 148 -0.57 -15.29 19.80
CA ALA A 148 0.82 -15.73 19.85
C ALA A 148 1.78 -14.67 19.26
N GLU A 149 1.23 -13.79 18.43
CA GLU A 149 1.88 -12.67 17.75
C GLU A 149 1.48 -11.32 18.37
N ALA A 150 0.93 -11.33 19.59
CA ALA A 150 0.57 -10.12 20.30
C ALA A 150 1.80 -9.19 20.45
N GLY A 151 1.70 -7.99 19.87
CA GLY A 151 2.77 -7.00 19.89
C GLY A 151 3.93 -7.24 18.91
N SER A 152 3.86 -8.27 18.05
CA SER A 152 4.89 -8.54 17.05
C SER A 152 4.76 -7.70 15.78
N TRP A 153 3.64 -6.98 15.62
CA TRP A 153 3.29 -6.20 14.44
C TRP A 153 2.32 -5.05 14.70
N GLY A 154 2.48 -3.99 13.91
CA GLY A 154 1.70 -2.76 13.99
C GLY A 154 0.46 -2.78 13.10
N ALA A 155 -0.33 -1.70 13.16
CA ALA A 155 -1.52 -1.55 12.31
C ALA A 155 -1.16 -1.52 10.81
N VAL A 156 -0.02 -0.94 10.41
CA VAL A 156 0.46 -0.98 9.02
C VAL A 156 0.73 -2.42 8.57
N GLY A 157 1.32 -3.23 9.46
CA GLY A 157 1.50 -4.68 9.25
C GLY A 157 0.18 -5.42 9.06
N ALA A 158 -0.81 -5.11 9.91
CA ALA A 158 -2.15 -5.69 9.84
C ALA A 158 -2.89 -5.33 8.54
N TRP A 159 -2.82 -4.06 8.11
CA TRP A 159 -3.41 -3.62 6.84
C TRP A 159 -2.75 -4.30 5.64
N ALA A 160 -1.41 -4.43 5.65
CA ALA A 160 -0.67 -5.15 4.62
C ALA A 160 -1.10 -6.64 4.53
N TRP A 161 -1.25 -7.32 5.67
CA TRP A 161 -1.81 -8.67 5.72
C TRP A 161 -3.24 -8.71 5.17
N GLY A 162 -4.06 -7.70 5.48
CA GLY A 162 -5.42 -7.59 4.96
C GLY A 162 -5.46 -7.44 3.45
N MET A 163 -4.48 -6.76 2.85
CA MET A 163 -4.32 -6.70 1.39
C MET A 163 -4.02 -8.09 0.80
N SER A 164 -3.15 -8.89 1.43
CA SER A 164 -2.92 -10.28 1.02
C SER A 164 -4.18 -11.15 1.13
N ARG A 165 -5.01 -10.93 2.17
CA ARG A 165 -6.32 -11.61 2.29
C ARG A 165 -7.32 -11.14 1.24
N CYS A 166 -7.30 -9.85 0.88
CA CYS A 166 -8.09 -9.33 -0.22
C CYS A 166 -7.73 -9.99 -1.55
N LEU A 167 -6.46 -10.34 -1.75
CA LEU A 167 -6.03 -11.12 -2.92
C LEU A 167 -6.54 -12.57 -2.87
N ASP A 168 -6.58 -13.19 -1.68
CA ASP A 168 -7.20 -14.51 -1.48
C ASP A 168 -8.71 -14.46 -1.78
N ILE A 169 -9.40 -13.40 -1.36
CA ILE A 169 -10.81 -13.16 -1.66
C ILE A 169 -11.02 -12.99 -3.17
N ALA A 170 -10.17 -12.21 -3.85
CA ALA A 170 -10.25 -12.01 -5.29
C ALA A 170 -10.09 -13.32 -6.06
N ALA A 171 -9.24 -14.23 -5.59
CA ALA A 171 -9.04 -15.55 -6.20
C ALA A 171 -10.28 -16.46 -6.12
N ALA A 172 -11.22 -16.18 -5.20
CA ALA A 172 -12.45 -16.93 -5.02
C ALA A 172 -13.66 -16.34 -5.77
N ILE A 173 -13.49 -15.21 -6.47
CA ILE A 173 -14.56 -14.53 -7.20
C ILE A 173 -14.44 -14.81 -8.70
N ASP A 174 -15.51 -15.36 -9.28
CA ASP A 174 -15.59 -15.61 -10.71
C ASP A 174 -15.38 -14.33 -11.54
N GLY A 175 -14.60 -14.45 -12.62
CA GLY A 175 -14.29 -13.35 -13.53
C GLY A 175 -13.02 -12.56 -13.17
N LEU A 176 -12.38 -12.85 -12.04
CA LEU A 176 -11.08 -12.28 -11.67
C LEU A 176 -9.91 -13.24 -11.95
N THR A 177 -8.73 -12.66 -12.09
CA THR A 177 -7.45 -13.38 -11.99
C THR A 177 -6.51 -12.62 -11.06
N THR A 178 -5.73 -13.36 -10.28
CA THR A 178 -4.64 -12.80 -9.48
C THR A 178 -3.34 -12.68 -10.28
N ALA A 179 -3.28 -13.26 -11.47
CA ALA A 179 -2.20 -12.98 -12.41
C ALA A 179 -2.29 -11.50 -12.84
N GLY A 180 -1.23 -10.73 -12.59
CA GLY A 180 -1.26 -9.28 -12.84
C GLY A 180 -1.76 -8.46 -11.65
N ALA A 181 -1.89 -9.04 -10.45
CA ALA A 181 -2.39 -8.33 -9.29
C ALA A 181 -1.52 -7.13 -8.87
N VAL A 182 -2.18 -6.04 -8.52
CA VAL A 182 -1.54 -4.78 -8.10
C VAL A 182 -1.93 -4.47 -6.65
N ALA A 183 -0.95 -4.18 -5.80
CA ALA A 183 -1.18 -3.55 -4.50
C ALA A 183 -1.05 -2.04 -4.66
N LEU A 184 -2.10 -1.27 -4.37
CA LEU A 184 -2.07 0.20 -4.45
C LEU A 184 -2.55 0.82 -3.15
N GLY A 185 -1.85 1.84 -2.67
CA GLY A 185 -2.27 2.59 -1.50
C GLY A 185 -1.79 4.03 -1.48
N HIS A 186 -2.56 4.88 -0.79
CA HIS A 186 -2.24 6.28 -0.57
C HIS A 186 -1.89 6.57 0.89
N SER A 187 -0.90 7.42 1.15
CA SER A 187 -0.56 7.87 2.51
C SER A 187 -0.17 6.68 3.40
N ARG A 188 -0.77 6.56 4.59
CA ARG A 188 -0.60 5.40 5.49
C ARG A 188 -0.93 4.06 4.82
N LEU A 189 -1.85 4.05 3.85
CA LEU A 189 -2.18 2.83 3.09
C LEU A 189 -1.17 2.57 1.98
N GLY A 190 -0.42 3.58 1.53
CA GLY A 190 0.77 3.41 0.69
C GLY A 190 1.90 2.69 1.42
N LYS A 191 2.09 3.01 2.72
CA LYS A 191 3.00 2.24 3.60
C LYS A 191 2.58 0.76 3.68
N ALA A 192 1.28 0.51 3.85
CA ALA A 192 0.74 -0.84 3.88
C ALA A 192 0.89 -1.56 2.53
N ALA A 193 0.67 -0.86 1.40
CA ALA A 193 0.85 -1.42 0.07
C ALA A 193 2.32 -1.81 -0.20
N LEU A 194 3.29 -0.96 0.18
CA LEU A 194 4.71 -1.30 0.11
C LEU A 194 5.05 -2.53 0.94
N TRP A 195 4.53 -2.61 2.16
CA TRP A 195 4.80 -3.75 3.03
C TRP A 195 4.09 -5.04 2.58
N ALA A 196 2.90 -4.94 1.98
CA ALA A 196 2.24 -6.07 1.33
C ALA A 196 3.05 -6.55 0.13
N GLY A 197 3.48 -5.62 -0.74
CA GLY A 197 4.31 -5.90 -1.90
C GLY A 197 5.64 -6.56 -1.55
N ALA A 198 6.30 -6.12 -0.46
CA ALA A 198 7.56 -6.69 -0.02
C ALA A 198 7.41 -8.14 0.51
N GLN A 199 6.28 -8.49 1.10
CA GLN A 199 6.07 -9.81 1.71
C GLN A 199 5.33 -10.82 0.83
N ASP A 200 4.49 -10.35 -0.08
CA ASP A 200 3.60 -11.19 -0.88
C ASP A 200 3.93 -11.07 -2.37
N GLU A 201 4.67 -12.06 -2.87
CA GLU A 201 5.17 -12.09 -4.25
C GLU A 201 4.06 -12.22 -5.31
N ARG A 202 2.82 -12.49 -4.90
CA ARG A 202 1.68 -12.55 -5.82
C ARG A 202 1.29 -11.18 -6.37
N PHE A 203 1.63 -10.09 -5.67
CA PHE A 203 1.54 -8.75 -6.23
C PHE A 203 2.69 -8.51 -7.21
N VAL A 204 2.37 -8.41 -8.49
CA VAL A 204 3.38 -8.20 -9.55
C VAL A 204 3.78 -6.73 -9.69
N LEU A 205 2.91 -5.83 -9.19
CA LEU A 205 3.16 -4.40 -9.10
C LEU A 205 2.70 -3.88 -7.74
N THR A 206 3.52 -3.03 -7.14
CA THR A 206 3.20 -2.27 -5.94
C THR A 206 3.24 -0.78 -6.23
N VAL A 207 2.17 -0.07 -5.91
CA VAL A 207 2.01 1.37 -6.13
C VAL A 207 1.89 2.07 -4.78
N SER A 208 2.81 2.98 -4.52
CA SER A 208 2.87 3.78 -3.31
C SER A 208 2.63 5.25 -3.64
N ASN A 209 1.52 5.83 -3.19
CA ASN A 209 1.15 7.21 -3.48
C ASN A 209 1.24 8.09 -2.23
N ASP A 210 2.14 9.06 -2.20
CA ASP A 210 2.38 10.00 -1.09
C ASP A 210 2.59 9.28 0.25
N SER A 211 3.41 8.24 0.26
CA SER A 211 3.51 7.33 1.41
C SER A 211 4.43 7.84 2.52
N GLY A 212 5.38 8.71 2.21
CA GLY A 212 6.26 9.41 3.14
C GLY A 212 7.01 8.55 4.15
N CYS A 213 7.15 9.06 5.38
CA CYS A 213 7.92 8.44 6.47
C CYS A 213 7.45 7.00 6.78
N CYS A 214 8.39 6.06 6.96
CA CYS A 214 8.09 4.62 7.07
C CYS A 214 7.30 4.06 5.87
N GLY A 215 7.29 4.77 4.73
CA GLY A 215 6.76 4.38 3.44
C GLY A 215 7.89 4.41 2.42
N ALA A 216 7.85 5.35 1.47
CA ALA A 216 8.90 5.51 0.47
C ALA A 216 9.97 6.55 0.85
N SER A 217 9.75 7.46 1.79
CA SER A 217 10.75 8.52 2.07
C SER A 217 11.93 8.01 2.90
N LEU A 218 13.15 8.38 2.51
CA LEU A 218 14.38 8.03 3.22
C LEU A 218 14.42 8.67 4.61
N PHE A 219 14.69 7.87 5.65
CA PHE A 219 14.91 8.38 7.01
C PHE A 219 16.10 9.35 7.10
N ARG A 220 17.07 9.21 6.20
CA ARG A 220 18.29 10.03 6.17
C ARG A 220 18.18 11.27 5.31
N HIS A 221 17.07 11.47 4.62
CA HIS A 221 16.78 12.74 3.97
C HIS A 221 16.15 13.70 5.01
N PRO A 222 16.64 14.95 5.15
CA PRO A 222 16.18 15.87 6.19
C PRO A 222 14.86 16.57 5.78
N GLY A 223 13.80 15.81 5.55
CA GLY A 223 12.50 16.33 5.10
C GLY A 223 11.29 15.66 5.75
N GLY A 224 10.22 16.42 5.93
CA GLY A 224 8.90 15.91 6.32
C GLY A 224 8.79 15.33 7.74
N GLU A 225 7.92 14.34 7.87
CA GLU A 225 7.67 13.57 9.09
C GLU A 225 8.86 12.70 9.48
N ASP A 226 9.27 12.70 10.76
CA ASP A 226 10.34 11.85 11.28
C ASP A 226 9.82 10.71 12.17
N ILE A 227 10.72 9.86 12.68
CA ILE A 227 10.37 8.73 13.53
C ILE A 227 9.73 9.20 14.84
N ALA A 228 10.19 10.32 15.39
CA ALA A 228 9.66 10.88 16.63
C ALA A 228 8.19 11.29 16.46
N ALA A 229 7.88 12.05 15.41
CA ALA A 229 6.54 12.52 15.10
C ALA A 229 5.60 11.34 14.81
N ILE A 230 5.99 10.41 13.94
CA ILE A 230 5.11 9.32 13.51
C ILE A 230 4.81 8.34 14.63
N THR A 231 5.80 7.99 15.47
CA THR A 231 5.61 7.05 16.57
C THR A 231 4.93 7.69 17.77
N SER A 232 5.07 9.00 17.97
CA SER A 232 4.32 9.72 19.00
C SER A 232 2.85 9.91 18.62
N ARG A 233 2.56 10.23 17.35
CA ARG A 233 1.19 10.48 16.89
C ARG A 233 0.41 9.19 16.64
N PHE A 234 1.10 8.15 16.17
CA PHE A 234 0.52 6.87 15.80
C PHE A 234 1.29 5.70 16.44
N PRO A 235 1.25 5.57 17.79
CA PRO A 235 2.05 4.58 18.51
C PRO A 235 1.67 3.13 18.19
N HIS A 236 0.52 2.90 17.55
CA HIS A 236 0.01 1.60 17.15
C HIS A 236 0.41 1.16 15.74
N TRP A 237 0.96 2.06 14.90
CA TRP A 237 1.23 1.78 13.48
C TRP A 237 2.36 0.78 13.24
N PHE A 238 3.35 0.74 14.13
CA PHE A 238 4.62 0.03 13.94
C PHE A 238 4.96 -0.85 15.14
N VAL A 239 6.08 -1.57 15.08
CA VAL A 239 6.62 -2.26 16.26
C VAL A 239 7.04 -1.24 17.32
N PRO A 240 6.80 -1.50 18.62
CA PRO A 240 7.11 -0.53 19.67
C PRO A 240 8.58 -0.09 19.70
N SER A 241 9.50 -0.98 19.32
CA SER A 241 10.95 -0.71 19.28
C SER A 241 11.36 0.36 18.27
N LEU A 242 10.52 0.68 17.27
CA LEU A 242 10.83 1.74 16.31
C LEU A 242 11.02 3.10 16.99
N SER A 243 10.25 3.37 18.06
CA SER A 243 10.34 4.62 18.81
C SER A 243 11.72 4.87 19.46
N ALA A 244 12.52 3.81 19.68
CA ALA A 244 13.88 3.94 20.19
C ALA A 244 14.84 4.63 19.20
N TYR A 245 14.45 4.75 17.92
CA TYR A 245 15.20 5.42 16.88
C TYR A 245 14.77 6.88 16.64
N ALA A 246 13.85 7.41 17.44
CA ALA A 246 13.42 8.81 17.35
C ALA A 246 14.62 9.76 17.52
N GLY A 247 14.93 10.56 16.48
CA GLY A 247 16.09 11.45 16.45
C GLY A 247 17.44 10.74 16.27
N LEU A 248 17.41 9.42 16.03
CA LEU A 248 18.56 8.55 15.79
C LEU A 248 18.42 7.79 14.47
N GLU A 249 17.72 8.36 13.49
CA GLU A 249 17.39 7.78 12.18
C GLU A 249 18.63 7.22 11.47
N LYS A 250 19.77 7.93 11.57
CA LYS A 250 21.05 7.52 10.97
C LYS A 250 21.62 6.22 11.54
N SER A 251 21.19 5.81 12.74
CA SER A 251 21.63 4.58 13.40
C SER A 251 20.87 3.33 12.95
N LEU A 252 19.75 3.48 12.22
CA LEU A 252 19.00 2.35 11.69
C LEU A 252 19.87 1.54 10.71
N PRO A 253 19.89 0.19 10.78
CA PRO A 253 20.64 -0.63 9.83
C PRO A 253 19.97 -0.69 8.45
N ILE A 254 18.79 -0.08 8.31
CA ILE A 254 17.97 -0.06 7.11
C ILE A 254 17.50 1.35 6.74
N ASP A 255 17.08 1.53 5.50
CA ASP A 255 16.39 2.73 5.02
C ASP A 255 15.43 2.40 3.86
N GLN A 256 14.49 3.29 3.53
CA GLN A 256 13.32 2.93 2.71
C GLN A 256 13.65 2.52 1.26
N HIS A 257 14.78 2.94 0.68
CA HIS A 257 15.26 2.37 -0.59
C HIS A 257 15.44 0.84 -0.57
N GLN A 258 15.82 0.27 0.58
CA GLN A 258 15.91 -1.18 0.75
C GLN A 258 14.53 -1.83 0.82
N LEU A 259 13.50 -1.13 1.33
CA LEU A 259 12.12 -1.64 1.27
C LEU A 259 11.66 -1.75 -0.18
N LEU A 260 11.93 -0.73 -0.99
CA LEU A 260 11.63 -0.78 -2.42
C LEU A 260 12.40 -1.92 -3.09
N ALA A 261 13.69 -2.09 -2.78
CA ALA A 261 14.52 -3.16 -3.31
C ALA A 261 14.04 -4.58 -2.91
N CYS A 262 13.37 -4.77 -1.76
CA CYS A 262 12.74 -6.05 -1.40
C CYS A 262 11.64 -6.49 -2.40
N ILE A 263 11.11 -5.59 -3.21
CA ILE A 263 10.07 -5.89 -4.19
C ILE A 263 10.69 -6.40 -5.51
N ALA A 264 11.96 -6.09 -5.78
CA ALA A 264 12.63 -6.53 -6.98
C ALA A 264 12.68 -8.08 -7.09
N PRO A 265 12.56 -8.65 -8.30
CA PRO A 265 12.44 -7.99 -9.61
C PRO A 265 11.00 -7.65 -10.00
N ARG A 266 10.01 -7.84 -9.10
CA ARG A 266 8.63 -7.39 -9.32
C ARG A 266 8.61 -5.87 -9.31
N ARG A 267 7.51 -5.28 -9.77
CA ARG A 267 7.50 -3.87 -10.12
C ARG A 267 7.09 -3.01 -8.94
N VAL A 268 7.71 -1.84 -8.79
CA VAL A 268 7.29 -0.83 -7.81
C VAL A 268 7.17 0.54 -8.48
N TYR A 269 6.14 1.29 -8.10
CA TYR A 269 5.88 2.62 -8.62
C TYR A 269 5.58 3.56 -7.45
N VAL A 270 6.36 4.62 -7.33
CA VAL A 270 6.21 5.62 -6.26
C VAL A 270 5.68 6.91 -6.88
N ALA A 271 4.68 7.52 -6.26
CA ALA A 271 4.12 8.79 -6.67
C ALA A 271 4.19 9.77 -5.50
N SER A 272 4.49 11.03 -5.80
CA SER A 272 4.45 12.12 -4.82
C SER A 272 3.64 13.32 -5.33
N ALA A 273 3.23 14.19 -4.42
CA ALA A 273 2.64 15.49 -4.72
C ALA A 273 3.61 16.65 -4.37
N GLU A 274 3.73 17.66 -5.23
CA GLU A 274 4.71 18.75 -5.08
C GLU A 274 4.55 19.53 -3.76
N ASP A 275 3.31 19.79 -3.33
CA ASP A 275 3.03 20.59 -2.13
C ASP A 275 2.98 19.75 -0.84
N ASP A 276 3.23 18.44 -0.93
CA ASP A 276 3.15 17.52 0.21
C ASP A 276 4.47 17.44 1.00
N ALA A 277 4.89 18.58 1.55
CA ALA A 277 6.13 18.67 2.31
C ALA A 277 6.22 17.70 3.50
N TRP A 278 5.09 17.23 4.04
CA TRP A 278 5.08 16.29 5.18
C TRP A 278 5.47 14.87 4.78
N ALA A 279 5.13 14.42 3.57
CA ALA A 279 5.56 13.12 3.05
C ALA A 279 6.98 13.13 2.49
N ASP A 280 7.62 14.29 2.36
CA ASP A 280 8.96 14.45 1.82
C ASP A 280 9.13 13.86 0.39
N PRO A 281 8.55 14.52 -0.62
CA PRO A 281 8.54 14.04 -2.01
C PRO A 281 9.93 13.82 -2.60
N ILE A 282 10.92 14.62 -2.18
CA ILE A 282 12.31 14.46 -2.60
C ILE A 282 12.94 13.23 -1.93
N GLY A 283 12.68 13.01 -0.64
CA GLY A 283 13.09 11.79 0.05
C GLY A 283 12.51 10.52 -0.58
N GLU A 284 11.23 10.54 -1.01
CA GLU A 284 10.61 9.44 -1.75
C GLU A 284 11.29 9.21 -3.12
N TYR A 285 11.58 10.27 -3.87
CA TYR A 285 12.31 10.19 -5.13
C TYR A 285 13.72 9.62 -4.94
N LEU A 286 14.45 10.10 -3.95
CA LEU A 286 15.81 9.63 -3.66
C LEU A 286 15.82 8.15 -3.24
N ALA A 287 14.78 7.67 -2.55
CA ALA A 287 14.64 6.24 -2.29
C ALA A 287 14.50 5.44 -3.60
N VAL A 288 13.73 5.93 -4.56
CA VAL A 288 13.60 5.31 -5.90
C VAL A 288 14.95 5.29 -6.63
N VAL A 289 15.67 6.41 -6.64
CA VAL A 289 17.01 6.50 -7.26
C VAL A 289 17.96 5.47 -6.63
N ALA A 290 17.99 5.40 -5.30
CA ALA A 290 18.84 4.47 -4.56
C ALA A 290 18.45 2.99 -4.74
N ALA A 291 17.16 2.70 -4.94
CA ALA A 291 16.67 1.34 -5.15
C ALA A 291 16.87 0.84 -6.59
N THR A 292 17.04 1.75 -7.57
CA THR A 292 17.15 1.42 -9.01
C THR A 292 18.14 0.29 -9.34
N PRO A 293 19.33 0.18 -8.71
CA PRO A 293 20.26 -0.92 -8.99
C PRO A 293 19.68 -2.31 -8.74
N ALA A 294 18.70 -2.48 -7.85
CA ALA A 294 18.07 -3.77 -7.58
C ALA A 294 17.14 -4.26 -8.71
N PHE A 295 16.76 -3.36 -9.63
CA PHE A 295 15.77 -3.60 -10.68
C PHE A 295 16.40 -3.81 -12.07
N GLU A 296 17.72 -4.02 -12.17
CA GLU A 296 18.45 -4.35 -13.41
C GLU A 296 18.10 -3.48 -14.64
N GLY A 297 17.67 -2.22 -14.44
CA GLY A 297 17.33 -1.28 -15.52
C GLY A 297 15.84 -1.20 -15.90
N GLY A 298 14.93 -1.85 -15.17
CA GLY A 298 13.48 -1.70 -15.38
C GLY A 298 12.62 -2.25 -14.24
N GLY A 299 11.39 -1.75 -14.08
CA GLY A 299 10.46 -2.23 -13.05
C GLY A 299 10.37 -1.36 -11.80
N ILE A 300 11.15 -0.29 -11.70
CA ILE A 300 10.92 0.81 -10.76
C ILE A 300 10.50 2.08 -11.50
N GLY A 301 9.55 2.85 -10.94
CA GLY A 301 9.09 4.10 -11.53
C GLY A 301 8.77 5.17 -10.50
N TYR A 302 8.81 6.43 -10.94
CA TYR A 302 8.47 7.59 -10.14
C TYR A 302 7.72 8.63 -10.99
N HIS A 303 6.72 9.29 -10.40
CA HIS A 303 6.28 10.62 -10.84
C HIS A 303 6.03 11.52 -9.65
N VAL A 304 6.05 12.83 -9.92
CA VAL A 304 5.54 13.85 -9.02
C VAL A 304 4.49 14.65 -9.78
N ARG A 305 3.34 14.91 -9.14
CA ARG A 305 2.27 15.76 -9.69
C ARG A 305 2.15 17.07 -8.91
N ALA A 306 1.64 18.11 -9.56
CA ALA A 306 1.31 19.36 -8.87
C ALA A 306 0.19 19.16 -7.82
N GLY A 307 0.12 20.07 -6.85
CA GLY A 307 -0.89 20.08 -5.78
C GLY A 307 -0.45 19.32 -4.52
N GLY A 308 -1.40 19.09 -3.62
CA GLY A 308 -1.16 18.53 -2.28
C GLY A 308 -1.43 17.03 -2.14
N HIS A 309 -1.34 16.55 -0.90
CA HIS A 309 -1.47 15.15 -0.47
C HIS A 309 -2.83 14.52 -0.83
N ASP A 310 -2.88 13.78 -1.94
CA ASP A 310 -4.12 13.19 -2.45
C ASP A 310 -3.85 12.04 -3.44
N LEU A 311 -4.87 11.27 -3.78
CA LEU A 311 -4.81 10.28 -4.87
C LEU A 311 -5.78 10.71 -5.97
N LEU A 312 -5.27 11.24 -7.08
CA LEU A 312 -6.09 11.77 -8.16
C LEU A 312 -6.11 10.83 -9.36
N GLU A 313 -7.02 11.08 -10.32
CA GLU A 313 -7.11 10.28 -11.55
C GLU A 313 -5.79 10.27 -12.34
N GLU A 314 -5.02 11.37 -12.30
CA GLU A 314 -3.67 11.43 -12.89
C GLU A 314 -2.77 10.34 -12.32
N ASP A 315 -2.72 10.17 -11.00
CA ASP A 315 -1.89 9.17 -10.33
C ASP A 315 -2.28 7.74 -10.75
N TRP A 316 -3.59 7.48 -10.85
CA TRP A 316 -4.11 6.21 -11.38
C TRP A 316 -3.67 5.97 -12.82
N ARG A 317 -3.77 6.96 -13.70
CA ARG A 317 -3.35 6.84 -15.11
C ARG A 317 -1.88 6.51 -15.23
N HIS A 318 -1.03 7.14 -14.41
CA HIS A 318 0.40 6.85 -14.34
C HIS A 318 0.66 5.40 -13.89
N ALA A 319 0.01 4.97 -12.81
CA ALA A 319 0.13 3.62 -12.28
C ALA A 319 -0.33 2.54 -13.29
N LEU A 320 -1.48 2.76 -13.95
CA LEU A 320 -2.03 1.86 -14.96
C LEU A 320 -1.15 1.80 -16.22
N THR A 321 -0.67 2.96 -16.69
CA THR A 321 0.28 3.02 -17.81
C THR A 321 1.56 2.29 -17.47
N PHE A 322 2.04 2.41 -16.23
CA PHE A 322 3.18 1.64 -15.78
C PHE A 322 2.85 0.16 -15.83
N ALA A 323 1.76 -0.31 -15.22
CA ALA A 323 1.36 -1.72 -15.19
C ALA A 323 1.32 -2.43 -16.56
N GLN A 324 1.05 -1.68 -17.63
CA GLN A 324 0.94 -2.20 -19.01
C GLN A 324 2.26 -2.25 -19.80
N ARG A 325 3.35 -1.63 -19.31
CA ARG A 325 4.69 -1.69 -19.94
C ARG A 325 5.35 -3.03 -19.69
#